data_AF-A0ABC9CXK1-F1
#
_entry.id   AF-A0ABC9CXK1-F1
#
_cell.length_a   1.000
_cell.length_b   1.000
_cell.length_c   1.000
_cell.angle_alpha   90.00
_cell.angle_beta   90.00
_cell.angle_gamma   90.00
#
_symmetry.space_group_name_H-M   'P 1'
#
loop_
_entity.id
_entity.type
_entity.pdbx_description
1 polymer ?
#
loop_
_entity_poly.entity_id
_entity_poly.type
_entity_poly.pdbx_seq_one_letter_code
_entity_poly.pdbx_strand_id
1 'polypeptide(L)'
;MAAHAVSIAVLLLLQLASSYPRPILADSVLGRKARIIDEVALENAPAGAGRYAVIFDAGSTGTRVHVFRFDKKLNLLDIGEDGIEVYAKLKPGLSSYAGHPQEAANSIVPLLDKAKSVVPAQLMKRTPLKLGATAGLRLIGDEQSEQILEAVALNYLLDKLGGDYSQTVAVVDMGGGSVQMAYAISANSAANAPLVPDGKDPYVTKEYLKGKDYNIYTHSYLHYGAFASRAEILKAKTGQFSNCVLHGFNGDYTYNGKQYDATAAPEGASYDKCREEIRKALNLNAPCETKNCTFNGVWNGGGGAGQDNLYVASSFYYVAAEVGIVDSNAPSGKATPAAFGAYAENACKLSIEEAKIAFPDVHDADLPYICMDLAYQYTLLVDGFGVKPTKEITVVDKVKHGEYYVEAAWPLGTAIEAVSAKKPLQDA
;
A
#
# COMPACT_ATOMS: atom_id res chain seq x y z
N MET A 1 40.46 -12.56 5.89
CA MET A 1 40.57 -12.68 7.36
C MET A 1 39.67 -11.65 8.02
N ALA A 2 38.39 -11.98 8.19
CA ALA A 2 37.39 -11.24 8.97
C ALA A 2 36.11 -12.10 8.98
N ALA A 3 36.18 -13.26 9.63
CA ALA A 3 35.05 -14.17 9.76
C ALA A 3 35.19 -15.01 11.03
N HIS A 4 35.67 -14.45 12.15
CA HIS A 4 35.89 -15.19 13.41
C HIS A 4 35.63 -14.32 14.68
N ALA A 5 34.70 -13.35 14.61
CA ALA A 5 34.42 -12.46 15.75
C ALA A 5 32.93 -12.34 16.14
N VAL A 6 32.04 -13.20 15.62
CA VAL A 6 30.59 -13.14 15.94
C VAL A 6 30.07 -14.41 16.67
N SER A 7 30.91 -15.42 16.90
CA SER A 7 30.45 -16.69 17.53
C SER A 7 30.77 -16.88 19.01
N ILE A 8 31.17 -15.84 19.77
CA ILE A 8 31.52 -16.00 21.20
C ILE A 8 30.54 -15.28 22.15
N ALA A 9 29.61 -14.45 21.66
CA ALA A 9 28.65 -13.73 22.51
C ALA A 9 27.31 -14.46 22.75
N VAL A 10 27.07 -15.63 22.14
CA VAL A 10 25.79 -16.39 22.27
C VAL A 10 25.92 -17.60 23.21
N LEU A 11 27.11 -17.89 23.76
CA LEU A 11 27.33 -19.07 24.59
C LEU A 11 27.42 -18.83 26.11
N LEU A 12 27.13 -17.61 26.60
CA LEU A 12 27.24 -17.27 28.03
C LEU A 12 25.91 -16.95 28.74
N LEU A 13 24.77 -17.20 28.12
CA LEU A 13 23.44 -17.08 28.75
C LEU A 13 22.68 -18.41 28.89
N LEU A 14 23.36 -19.56 28.72
CA LEU A 14 22.76 -20.90 28.79
C LEU A 14 23.31 -21.80 29.91
N GLN A 15 23.98 -21.24 30.93
CA GLN A 15 24.52 -22.03 32.07
C GLN A 15 23.95 -21.67 33.45
N LEU A 16 22.65 -21.38 33.55
CA LEU A 16 21.95 -21.37 34.85
C LEU A 16 20.61 -22.13 34.84
N ALA A 17 20.57 -23.28 34.14
CA ALA A 17 19.48 -24.23 34.27
C ALA A 17 19.97 -25.67 34.04
N SER A 18 20.76 -26.20 34.97
CA SER A 18 21.01 -27.65 35.05
C SER A 18 21.01 -28.14 36.49
N SER A 19 19.83 -28.49 36.98
CA SER A 19 19.63 -29.50 38.01
C SER A 19 18.42 -30.34 37.59
N TYR A 20 18.74 -31.55 37.12
CA TYR A 20 17.94 -32.67 36.55
C TYR A 20 16.62 -33.02 37.28
N PRO A 21 15.72 -33.91 36.74
CA PRO A 21 15.88 -34.82 35.58
C PRO A 21 14.73 -34.86 34.53
N ARG A 22 15.08 -35.35 33.31
CA ARG A 22 14.18 -35.96 32.29
C ARG A 22 14.07 -37.48 32.53
N PRO A 23 13.20 -38.28 31.85
CA PRO A 23 12.20 -37.97 30.82
C PRO A 23 10.81 -38.64 31.04
N ILE A 24 9.74 -38.07 30.47
CA ILE A 24 8.58 -38.85 29.98
C ILE A 24 8.20 -38.30 28.60
N LEU A 25 8.05 -39.20 27.64
CA LEU A 25 7.60 -39.00 26.27
C LEU A 25 6.23 -38.32 26.24
N ALA A 26 6.05 -37.22 25.50
CA ALA A 26 4.71 -36.70 25.15
C ALA A 26 4.76 -35.77 23.91
N ASP A 27 3.79 -36.00 23.03
CA ASP A 27 3.41 -35.23 21.84
C ASP A 27 3.10 -33.74 22.10
N SER A 28 3.17 -32.98 20.99
CA SER A 28 2.30 -31.83 20.64
C SER A 28 2.49 -30.44 21.29
N VAL A 29 2.64 -29.46 20.39
CA VAL A 29 1.95 -28.15 20.34
C VAL A 29 2.02 -27.25 21.60
N LEU A 30 2.85 -26.21 21.51
CA LEU A 30 2.91 -25.10 22.47
C LEU A 30 1.62 -24.27 22.42
N GLY A 31 0.88 -24.33 23.52
CA GLY A 31 -0.46 -23.79 23.72
C GLY A 31 -0.58 -22.27 23.60
N ARG A 32 -1.59 -21.87 22.82
CA ARG A 32 -2.32 -20.61 22.99
C ARG A 32 -3.12 -20.69 24.28
N LYS A 33 -2.84 -19.83 25.26
CA LYS A 33 -3.84 -19.51 26.30
C LYS A 33 -4.82 -18.51 25.70
N ALA A 34 -5.97 -19.02 25.25
CA ALA A 34 -7.16 -18.23 24.98
C ALA A 34 -7.53 -17.46 26.25
N ARG A 35 -7.59 -16.13 26.15
CA ARG A 35 -8.10 -15.27 27.22
C ARG A 35 -9.60 -15.08 26.95
N ILE A 36 -10.41 -15.70 27.80
CA ILE A 36 -11.85 -15.43 27.87
C ILE A 36 -12.00 -13.93 28.08
N ILE A 37 -12.78 -13.30 27.20
CA ILE A 37 -13.18 -11.90 27.31
C ILE A 37 -14.21 -11.89 28.44
N ASP A 38 -13.91 -11.26 29.57
CA ASP A 38 -14.93 -11.02 30.59
C ASP A 38 -15.97 -10.05 30.01
N GLU A 39 -17.09 -10.60 29.51
CA GLU A 39 -18.28 -9.85 29.05
C GLU A 39 -18.81 -8.91 30.14
N VAL A 40 -18.58 -9.23 31.40
CA VAL A 40 -19.07 -8.49 32.58
C VAL A 40 -18.48 -7.08 32.70
N ALA A 41 -17.26 -6.84 32.18
CA ALA A 41 -16.65 -5.51 32.24
C ALA A 41 -17.20 -4.52 31.21
N LEU A 42 -18.00 -4.99 30.24
CA LEU A 42 -18.58 -4.18 29.16
C LEU A 42 -20.01 -3.71 29.44
N GLU A 43 -20.71 -4.31 30.41
CA GLU A 43 -22.04 -3.91 30.83
C GLU A 43 -22.04 -2.63 31.69
N ASN A 44 -20.95 -2.35 32.40
CA ASN A 44 -20.85 -1.21 33.33
C ASN A 44 -20.06 -0.01 32.78
N ALA A 45 -19.71 -0.02 31.49
CA ALA A 45 -19.00 1.10 30.89
C ALA A 45 -20.00 2.23 30.55
N PRO A 46 -19.75 3.49 30.96
CA PRO A 46 -20.67 4.59 30.69
C PRO A 46 -20.90 4.72 29.18
N ALA A 47 -22.13 5.09 28.81
CA ALA A 47 -22.50 5.42 27.44
C ALA A 47 -21.50 6.46 26.89
N GLY A 48 -20.55 6.00 26.06
CA GLY A 48 -19.35 6.76 25.70
C GLY A 48 -18.05 5.93 25.62
N ALA A 49 -18.03 4.68 26.08
CA ALA A 49 -16.83 3.84 26.01
C ALA A 49 -16.57 3.27 24.59
N GLY A 50 -15.96 4.08 23.72
CA GLY A 50 -15.44 3.64 22.43
C GLY A 50 -14.14 2.83 22.56
N ARG A 51 -13.82 2.02 21.55
CA ARG A 51 -12.54 1.32 21.40
C ARG A 51 -11.56 2.23 20.66
N TYR A 52 -10.39 2.45 21.23
CA TYR A 52 -9.32 3.21 20.58
C TYR A 52 -8.36 2.27 19.85
N ALA A 53 -7.70 2.78 18.81
CA ALA A 53 -6.54 2.14 18.18
C ALA A 53 -5.49 3.20 17.86
N VAL A 54 -4.21 2.90 18.10
CA VAL A 54 -3.08 3.79 17.84
C VAL A 54 -2.18 3.14 16.80
N ILE A 55 -2.03 3.76 15.63
CA ILE A 55 -1.25 3.22 14.53
C ILE A 55 -0.12 4.19 14.17
N PHE A 56 1.10 3.69 14.16
CA PHE A 56 2.28 4.43 13.72
C PHE A 56 2.64 4.04 12.29
N ASP A 57 2.70 5.03 11.41
CA ASP A 57 3.22 4.88 10.04
C ASP A 57 4.65 5.44 9.97
N ALA A 58 5.64 4.56 9.98
CA ALA A 58 7.04 4.91 9.80
C ALA A 58 7.42 4.93 8.31
N GLY A 59 7.09 6.05 7.66
CA GLY A 59 7.51 6.39 6.31
C GLY A 59 9.00 6.73 6.20
N SER A 60 9.57 6.57 4.99
CA SER A 60 10.97 6.95 4.70
C SER A 60 11.24 8.45 4.88
N THR A 61 10.24 9.30 4.65
CA THR A 61 10.35 10.78 4.75
C THR A 61 9.86 11.33 6.09
N GLY A 62 9.33 10.50 6.97
CA GLY A 62 8.79 10.91 8.28
C GLY A 62 7.91 9.85 8.90
N THR A 63 7.77 9.90 10.22
CA THR A 63 6.91 8.99 10.99
C THR A 63 5.64 9.69 11.43
N ARG A 64 4.48 9.03 11.30
CA ARG A 64 3.18 9.54 11.72
C ARG A 64 2.56 8.69 12.82
N VAL A 65 1.67 9.28 13.60
CA VAL A 65 0.74 8.56 14.48
C VAL A 65 -0.69 8.91 14.11
N HIS A 66 -1.53 7.89 14.12
CA HIS A 66 -2.96 7.95 13.89
C HIS A 66 -3.66 7.38 15.13
N VAL A 67 -4.60 8.13 15.72
CA VAL A 67 -5.47 7.60 16.78
C VAL A 67 -6.90 7.64 16.30
N PHE A 68 -7.54 6.47 16.29
CA PHE A 68 -8.93 6.30 15.94
C PHE A 68 -9.74 5.86 17.14
N ARG A 69 -11.04 6.18 17.13
CA ARG A 69 -12.00 5.75 18.14
C ARG A 69 -13.24 5.18 17.45
N PHE A 70 -13.67 4.02 17.90
CA PHE A 70 -14.80 3.29 17.31
C PHE A 70 -15.88 2.97 18.33
N ASP A 71 -17.14 2.96 17.91
CA ASP A 71 -18.24 2.40 18.70
C ASP A 71 -18.24 0.86 18.67
N LYS A 72 -19.26 0.23 19.28
CA LYS A 72 -19.42 -1.25 19.26
C LYS A 72 -19.73 -1.81 17.86
N LYS A 73 -20.29 -1.00 16.97
CA LYS A 73 -20.64 -1.35 15.58
C LYS A 73 -19.51 -1.05 14.57
N LEU A 74 -18.34 -0.64 15.08
CA LEU A 74 -17.17 -0.22 14.30
C LEU A 74 -17.35 1.11 13.58
N ASN A 75 -18.30 1.97 13.95
CA ASN A 75 -18.38 3.32 13.39
C ASN A 75 -17.34 4.22 14.04
N LEU A 76 -16.70 5.11 13.26
CA LEU A 76 -15.77 6.11 13.75
C LEU A 76 -16.50 7.12 14.64
N LEU A 77 -15.85 7.53 15.71
CA LEU A 77 -16.34 8.48 16.69
C LEU A 77 -15.38 9.66 16.81
N ASP A 78 -15.93 10.85 17.07
CA ASP A 78 -15.12 12.03 17.33
C ASP A 78 -14.25 11.89 18.58
N ILE A 79 -13.10 12.55 18.51
CA ILE A 79 -12.04 12.62 19.50
C ILE A 79 -11.80 14.10 19.82
N GLY A 80 -12.72 14.68 20.60
CA GLY A 80 -12.65 16.10 20.96
C GLY A 80 -12.64 17.00 19.72
N GLU A 81 -11.74 17.98 19.69
CA GLU A 81 -11.58 18.92 18.58
C GLU A 81 -10.80 18.34 17.39
N ASP A 82 -10.13 17.19 17.57
CA ASP A 82 -9.36 16.54 16.51
C ASP A 82 -10.27 15.78 15.50
N GLY A 83 -11.60 15.76 15.71
CA GLY A 83 -12.55 15.07 14.81
C GLY A 83 -12.43 13.55 14.90
N ILE A 84 -12.58 12.82 13.79
CA ILE A 84 -12.57 11.34 13.77
C ILE A 84 -11.17 10.70 13.79
N GLU A 85 -10.11 11.50 13.69
CA GLU A 85 -8.73 11.03 13.64
C GLU A 85 -7.78 12.03 14.28
N VAL A 86 -6.97 11.57 15.24
CA VAL A 86 -5.82 12.35 15.70
C VAL A 86 -4.61 11.99 14.85
N TYR A 87 -4.10 12.98 14.13
CA TYR A 87 -2.93 12.86 13.27
C TYR A 87 -1.78 13.73 13.75
N ALA A 88 -0.56 13.19 13.78
CA ALA A 88 0.66 13.97 13.94
C ALA A 88 1.82 13.33 13.18
N LYS A 89 2.76 14.15 12.69
CA LYS A 89 3.92 13.72 11.90
C LYS A 89 5.22 14.34 12.41
N LEU A 90 6.30 13.56 12.39
CA LEU A 90 7.67 13.99 12.63
C LEU A 90 8.56 13.72 11.42
N LYS A 91 9.66 14.48 11.32
CA LYS A 91 10.75 14.29 10.34
C LYS A 91 12.10 14.34 11.08
N PRO A 92 13.15 13.63 10.60
CA PRO A 92 13.15 12.70 9.47
C PRO A 92 12.45 11.37 9.82
N GLY A 93 12.29 10.48 8.83
CA GLY A 93 11.72 9.14 9.04
C GLY A 93 12.67 8.20 9.77
N LEU A 94 12.16 7.07 10.28
CA LEU A 94 12.95 6.10 11.06
C LEU A 94 14.17 5.55 10.30
N SER A 95 14.11 5.44 8.98
CA SER A 95 15.24 4.98 8.15
C SER A 95 16.46 5.90 8.19
N SER A 96 16.28 7.19 8.53
CA SER A 96 17.40 8.13 8.66
C SER A 96 18.28 7.87 9.88
N TYR A 97 17.82 7.02 10.79
CA TYR A 97 18.55 6.59 11.99
C TYR A 97 19.15 5.17 11.81
N ALA A 98 19.40 4.73 10.57
CA ALA A 98 20.00 3.43 10.30
C ALA A 98 21.33 3.27 11.05
N GLY A 99 21.48 2.17 11.80
CA GLY A 99 22.62 1.93 12.69
C GLY A 99 22.49 2.54 14.09
N HIS A 100 21.45 3.34 14.35
CA HIS A 100 21.21 4.07 15.61
C HIS A 100 19.80 3.78 16.20
N PRO A 101 19.48 2.53 16.59
CA PRO A 101 18.12 2.13 16.97
C PRO A 101 17.54 2.87 18.19
N GLN A 102 18.38 3.28 19.15
CA GLN A 102 17.93 4.03 20.32
C GLN A 102 17.50 5.46 19.95
N GLU A 103 18.22 6.10 19.03
CA GLU A 103 17.87 7.43 18.52
C GLU A 103 16.57 7.37 17.71
N ALA A 104 16.41 6.32 16.90
CA ALA A 104 15.18 6.03 16.19
C ALA A 104 13.97 5.92 17.15
N ALA A 105 14.11 5.17 18.25
CA ALA A 105 13.05 5.01 19.25
C ALA A 105 12.75 6.33 20.00
N ASN A 106 13.78 7.10 20.33
CA ASN A 106 13.61 8.41 20.97
C ASN A 106 12.89 9.39 20.04
N SER A 107 13.11 9.29 18.73
CA SER A 107 12.51 10.21 17.75
C SER A 107 10.97 10.17 17.74
N ILE A 108 10.34 9.06 18.13
CA ILE A 108 8.87 8.88 18.10
C ILE A 108 8.17 9.13 19.44
N VAL A 109 8.91 9.44 20.52
CA VAL A 109 8.33 9.73 21.84
C VAL A 109 7.30 10.87 21.82
N PRO A 110 7.51 11.99 21.11
CA PRO A 110 6.49 13.05 21.05
C PRO A 110 5.16 12.58 20.43
N LEU A 111 5.21 11.65 19.45
CA LEU A 111 4.02 11.04 18.87
C LEU A 111 3.31 10.10 19.84
N LEU A 112 4.08 9.33 20.63
CA LEU A 112 3.53 8.50 21.71
C LEU A 112 2.83 9.35 22.76
N ASP A 113 3.39 10.51 23.11
CA ASP A 113 2.80 11.39 24.11
C ASP A 113 1.52 12.06 23.60
N LYS A 114 1.43 12.42 22.31
CA LYS A 114 0.17 12.86 21.69
C LYS A 114 -0.89 11.75 21.69
N ALA A 115 -0.51 10.49 21.46
CA ALA A 115 -1.45 9.38 21.58
C ALA A 115 -1.94 9.19 23.03
N LYS A 116 -1.03 9.28 24.01
CA LYS A 116 -1.37 9.19 25.44
C LYS A 116 -2.26 10.33 25.93
N SER A 117 -2.12 11.53 25.38
CA SER A 117 -2.95 12.67 25.79
C SER A 117 -4.42 12.51 25.40
N VAL A 118 -4.69 11.63 24.44
CA VAL A 118 -6.02 11.42 23.87
C VAL A 118 -6.67 10.13 24.40
N VAL A 119 -5.91 9.04 24.48
CA VAL A 119 -6.44 7.76 24.94
C VAL A 119 -6.63 7.79 26.46
N PRO A 120 -7.85 7.60 26.99
CA PRO A 120 -8.06 7.61 28.44
C PRO A 120 -7.21 6.56 29.15
N ALA A 121 -6.60 6.92 30.29
CA ALA A 121 -5.67 6.05 31.03
C ALA A 121 -6.24 4.66 31.34
N GLN A 122 -7.54 4.57 31.60
CA GLN A 122 -8.26 3.33 31.88
C GLN A 122 -8.36 2.41 30.65
N LEU A 123 -8.34 2.99 29.44
CA LEU A 123 -8.45 2.26 28.17
C LEU A 123 -7.09 1.90 27.57
N MET A 124 -6.01 2.59 27.96
CA MET A 124 -4.65 2.37 27.42
C MET A 124 -4.21 0.90 27.43
N LYS A 125 -4.53 0.13 28.49
CA LYS A 125 -4.18 -1.30 28.59
C LYS A 125 -4.89 -2.19 27.56
N ARG A 126 -6.00 -1.72 26.99
CA ARG A 126 -6.84 -2.45 26.02
C ARG A 126 -6.77 -1.86 24.61
N THR A 127 -6.15 -0.69 24.45
CA THR A 127 -5.97 -0.01 23.16
C THR A 127 -4.84 -0.68 22.38
N PRO A 128 -5.11 -1.32 21.22
CA PRO A 128 -4.05 -1.80 20.35
C PRO A 128 -3.16 -0.65 19.88
N LEU A 129 -1.86 -0.88 19.96
CA LEU A 129 -0.83 -0.04 19.35
C LEU A 129 -0.07 -0.88 18.32
N LYS A 130 -0.07 -0.45 17.07
CA LYS A 130 0.73 -1.08 16.00
C LYS A 130 1.66 -0.05 15.35
N LEU A 131 2.82 -0.50 14.89
CA LEU A 131 3.75 0.29 14.10
C LEU A 131 4.03 -0.47 12.81
N GLY A 132 3.72 0.14 11.67
CA GLY A 132 4.12 -0.32 10.34
C GLY A 132 5.23 0.58 9.81
N ALA A 133 6.21 0.00 9.13
CA ALA A 133 7.38 0.71 8.63
C ALA A 133 7.54 0.47 7.14
N THR A 134 7.33 1.46 6.29
CA THR A 134 7.31 1.31 4.82
C THR A 134 8.60 0.71 4.20
N ALA A 135 8.58 0.44 2.89
CA ALA A 135 9.65 -0.19 2.09
C ALA A 135 11.10 0.26 2.41
N GLY A 136 11.31 1.52 2.85
CA GLY A 136 12.64 2.00 3.27
C GLY A 136 13.25 1.30 4.49
N LEU A 137 12.47 0.52 5.25
CA LEU A 137 12.92 -0.28 6.40
C LEU A 137 12.69 -1.79 6.24
N ARG A 138 12.08 -2.23 5.13
CA ARG A 138 11.64 -3.62 4.96
C ARG A 138 12.41 -4.35 3.86
N LEU A 139 12.71 -5.61 4.12
CA LEU A 139 13.33 -6.56 3.19
C LEU A 139 12.36 -7.73 2.91
N ILE A 140 11.09 -7.45 2.59
CA ILE A 140 10.00 -8.40 2.19
C ILE A 140 9.09 -8.86 3.37
N GLY A 141 7.76 -8.85 3.16
CA GLY A 141 6.73 -9.53 4.00
C GLY A 141 5.46 -8.75 4.36
N ASP A 142 5.48 -7.41 4.41
CA ASP A 142 4.36 -6.61 4.97
C ASP A 142 3.53 -5.83 3.92
N GLU A 143 4.01 -5.68 2.68
CA GLU A 143 3.35 -4.84 1.67
C GLU A 143 1.97 -5.37 1.28
N GLN A 144 1.82 -6.70 1.16
CA GLN A 144 0.52 -7.29 0.87
C GLN A 144 -0.48 -7.07 2.00
N SER A 145 -0.01 -7.11 3.26
CA SER A 145 -0.86 -6.82 4.42
C SER A 145 -1.29 -5.37 4.43
N GLU A 146 -0.39 -4.42 4.19
CA GLU A 146 -0.74 -3.00 4.08
C GLU A 146 -1.76 -2.77 2.96
N GLN A 147 -1.61 -3.44 1.82
CA GLN A 147 -2.57 -3.31 0.73
C GLN A 147 -3.96 -3.84 1.09
N ILE A 148 -4.01 -5.00 1.75
CA ILE A 148 -5.28 -5.54 2.23
C ILE A 148 -5.92 -4.51 3.16
N LEU A 149 -5.15 -3.94 4.08
CA LEU A 149 -5.66 -2.97 5.06
C LEU A 149 -6.08 -1.66 4.40
N GLU A 150 -5.40 -1.19 3.36
CA GLU A 150 -5.84 -0.06 2.54
C GLU A 150 -7.18 -0.36 1.85
N ALA A 151 -7.32 -1.53 1.24
CA ALA A 151 -8.59 -1.96 0.64
C ALA A 151 -9.71 -2.08 1.69
N VAL A 152 -9.40 -2.53 2.91
CA VAL A 152 -10.33 -2.54 4.04
C VAL A 152 -10.72 -1.11 4.43
N ALA A 153 -9.76 -0.19 4.55
CA ALA A 153 -10.01 1.21 4.89
C ALA A 153 -10.95 1.86 3.86
N LEU A 154 -10.67 1.70 2.58
CA LEU A 154 -11.48 2.27 1.52
C LEU A 154 -12.91 1.69 1.52
N ASN A 155 -13.05 0.37 1.58
CA ASN A 155 -14.36 -0.27 1.64
C ASN A 155 -15.13 0.06 2.92
N TYR A 156 -14.43 0.33 4.02
CA TYR A 156 -15.02 0.83 5.24
C TYR A 156 -15.57 2.25 5.07
N LEU A 157 -14.76 3.17 4.56
CA LEU A 157 -15.13 4.58 4.37
C LEU A 157 -16.30 4.74 3.39
N LEU A 158 -16.41 3.83 2.42
CA LEU A 158 -17.50 3.76 1.43
C LEU A 158 -18.72 2.93 1.89
N ASP A 159 -18.76 2.48 3.14
CA ASP A 159 -19.83 1.65 3.72
C ASP A 159 -20.13 0.35 2.93
N LYS A 160 -19.08 -0.27 2.38
CA LYS A 160 -19.18 -1.52 1.59
C LYS A 160 -18.89 -2.80 2.38
N LEU A 161 -18.35 -2.68 3.60
CA LEU A 161 -18.07 -3.83 4.47
C LEU A 161 -19.34 -4.34 5.19
N GLY A 162 -19.41 -5.66 5.38
CA GLY A 162 -20.54 -6.38 6.00
C GLY A 162 -21.60 -6.88 5.00
N GLY A 163 -21.48 -6.50 3.73
CA GLY A 163 -22.34 -6.93 2.63
C GLY A 163 -21.74 -8.04 1.76
N ASP A 164 -22.32 -8.27 0.57
CA ASP A 164 -21.77 -9.19 -0.41
C ASP A 164 -20.48 -8.64 -1.05
N TYR A 165 -19.51 -9.51 -1.36
CA TYR A 165 -18.21 -9.09 -1.93
C TYR A 165 -18.37 -8.37 -3.28
N SER A 166 -19.44 -8.64 -4.04
CA SER A 166 -19.73 -7.95 -5.30
C SER A 166 -20.02 -6.46 -5.14
N GLN A 167 -20.32 -5.99 -3.93
CA GLN A 167 -20.58 -4.58 -3.63
C GLN A 167 -19.32 -3.84 -3.17
N THR A 168 -18.22 -4.56 -2.96
CA THR A 168 -16.93 -3.96 -2.59
C THR A 168 -16.28 -3.27 -3.79
N VAL A 169 -15.23 -2.50 -3.51
CA VAL A 169 -14.41 -1.83 -4.50
C VAL A 169 -13.01 -2.44 -4.52
N ALA A 170 -12.40 -2.47 -5.70
CA ALA A 170 -11.00 -2.82 -5.89
C ALA A 170 -10.10 -1.59 -5.73
N VAL A 171 -8.91 -1.83 -5.19
CA VAL A 171 -7.89 -0.79 -5.00
C VAL A 171 -6.65 -1.14 -5.78
N VAL A 172 -6.13 -0.16 -6.51
CA VAL A 172 -4.78 -0.18 -7.08
C VAL A 172 -4.02 1.00 -6.51
N ASP A 173 -3.03 0.72 -5.68
CA ASP A 173 -2.16 1.73 -5.11
C ASP A 173 -0.84 1.76 -5.88
N MET A 174 -0.43 2.94 -6.35
CA MET A 174 0.88 3.13 -6.97
C MET A 174 1.75 3.98 -6.06
N GLY A 175 2.52 3.29 -5.20
CA GLY A 175 3.60 3.90 -4.46
C GLY A 175 4.82 4.21 -5.34
N GLY A 176 5.91 4.65 -4.72
CA GLY A 176 7.15 4.95 -5.44
C GLY A 176 7.89 3.71 -5.95
N GLY A 177 7.92 2.64 -5.16
CA GLY A 177 8.72 1.44 -5.43
C GLY A 177 7.96 0.26 -6.05
N SER A 178 6.66 0.17 -5.78
CA SER A 178 5.77 -0.91 -6.18
C SER A 178 4.40 -0.35 -6.57
N VAL A 179 3.64 -1.15 -7.33
CA VAL A 179 2.20 -0.98 -7.50
C VAL A 179 1.52 -2.21 -6.95
N GLN A 180 0.37 -2.04 -6.34
CA GLN A 180 -0.38 -3.11 -5.71
C GLN A 180 -1.79 -3.19 -6.29
N MET A 181 -2.41 -4.36 -6.17
CA MET A 181 -3.82 -4.58 -6.50
C MET A 181 -4.44 -5.43 -5.39
N ALA A 182 -5.53 -4.96 -4.79
CA ALA A 182 -6.33 -5.77 -3.87
C ALA A 182 -7.83 -5.61 -4.10
N TYR A 183 -8.55 -6.74 -4.08
CA TYR A 183 -10.00 -6.77 -4.22
C TYR A 183 -10.60 -8.09 -3.73
N ALA A 184 -11.88 -8.05 -3.34
CA ALA A 184 -12.56 -9.24 -2.85
C ALA A 184 -12.97 -10.17 -4.01
N ILE A 185 -12.79 -11.47 -3.82
CA ILE A 185 -13.06 -12.51 -4.83
C ILE A 185 -14.06 -13.55 -4.32
N SER A 186 -14.68 -14.25 -5.28
CA SER A 186 -15.59 -15.36 -4.96
C SER A 186 -14.86 -16.50 -4.25
N ALA A 187 -15.58 -17.30 -3.47
CA ALA A 187 -15.05 -18.51 -2.86
C ALA A 187 -14.50 -19.50 -3.91
N ASN A 188 -15.11 -19.55 -5.10
CA ASN A 188 -14.64 -20.39 -6.21
C ASN A 188 -13.32 -19.88 -6.77
N SER A 189 -13.15 -18.58 -6.94
CA SER A 189 -11.87 -18.00 -7.38
C SER A 189 -10.77 -18.26 -6.35
N ALA A 190 -11.08 -18.10 -5.06
CA ALA A 190 -10.15 -18.36 -3.95
C ALA A 190 -9.73 -19.84 -3.87
N ALA A 191 -10.67 -20.77 -4.06
CA ALA A 191 -10.37 -22.20 -4.07
C ALA A 191 -9.49 -22.64 -5.25
N ASN A 192 -9.50 -21.87 -6.35
CA ASN A 192 -8.69 -22.10 -7.54
C ASN A 192 -7.43 -21.22 -7.58
N ALA A 193 -7.09 -20.55 -6.47
CA ALA A 193 -5.87 -19.76 -6.40
C ALA A 193 -4.63 -20.66 -6.58
N PRO A 194 -3.63 -20.24 -7.37
CA PRO A 194 -2.41 -21.01 -7.55
C PRO A 194 -1.64 -21.10 -6.24
N LEU A 195 -0.95 -22.23 -6.05
CA LEU A 195 0.01 -22.36 -4.95
C LEU A 195 1.17 -21.41 -5.18
N VAL A 196 1.59 -20.72 -4.13
CA VAL A 196 2.80 -19.90 -4.12
C VAL A 196 3.97 -20.71 -3.55
N PRO A 197 5.20 -20.53 -4.06
CA PRO A 197 6.39 -21.15 -3.46
C PRO A 197 6.56 -20.76 -1.99
N ASP A 198 7.18 -21.65 -1.20
CA ASP A 198 7.49 -21.39 0.21
C ASP A 198 8.27 -20.07 0.39
N GLY A 199 7.82 -19.25 1.34
CA GLY A 199 8.43 -17.94 1.64
C GLY A 199 7.94 -16.79 0.77
N LYS A 200 6.98 -17.02 -0.13
CA LYS A 200 6.22 -15.95 -0.80
C LYS A 200 4.83 -15.80 -0.20
N ASP A 201 4.34 -14.57 -0.17
CA ASP A 201 3.01 -14.29 0.34
C ASP A 201 1.92 -14.92 -0.56
N PRO A 202 0.86 -15.47 0.03
CA PRO A 202 -0.24 -16.07 -0.74
C PRO A 202 -1.02 -15.01 -1.51
N TYR A 203 -1.52 -15.37 -2.69
CA TYR A 203 -2.38 -14.47 -3.46
C TYR A 203 -3.71 -14.14 -2.79
N VAL A 204 -4.17 -14.96 -1.85
CA VAL A 204 -5.49 -14.83 -1.22
C VAL A 204 -5.35 -14.86 0.29
N THR A 205 -5.88 -13.82 0.93
CA THR A 205 -6.03 -13.75 2.39
C THR A 205 -7.51 -13.77 2.76
N LYS A 206 -7.84 -14.45 3.86
CA LYS A 206 -9.21 -14.49 4.41
C LYS A 206 -9.33 -13.48 5.54
N GLU A 207 -10.29 -12.58 5.43
CA GLU A 207 -10.57 -11.55 6.42
C GLU A 207 -12.00 -11.65 6.94
N TYR A 208 -12.18 -11.38 8.24
CA TYR A 208 -13.50 -11.31 8.87
C TYR A 208 -13.83 -9.87 9.25
N LEU A 209 -14.68 -9.21 8.46
CA LEU A 209 -14.91 -7.77 8.55
C LEU A 209 -16.40 -7.48 8.68
N LYS A 210 -16.78 -6.72 9.72
CA LYS A 210 -18.17 -6.36 10.05
C LYS A 210 -19.16 -7.55 9.98
N GLY A 211 -18.75 -8.71 10.47
CA GLY A 211 -19.62 -9.89 10.56
C GLY A 211 -19.58 -10.84 9.35
N LYS A 212 -18.74 -10.55 8.34
CA LYS A 212 -18.70 -11.30 7.07
C LYS A 212 -17.29 -11.78 6.75
N ASP A 213 -17.19 -13.02 6.26
CA ASP A 213 -15.95 -13.58 5.70
C ASP A 213 -15.73 -13.06 4.26
N TYR A 214 -14.54 -12.54 3.98
CA TYR A 214 -14.08 -12.12 2.66
C TYR A 214 -12.83 -12.89 2.26
N ASN A 215 -12.76 -13.33 0.99
CA ASN A 215 -11.50 -13.74 0.38
C ASN A 215 -10.98 -12.54 -0.40
N ILE A 216 -9.80 -12.04 -0.06
CA ILE A 216 -9.19 -10.86 -0.67
C ILE A 216 -8.02 -11.34 -1.51
N TYR A 217 -8.11 -11.15 -2.82
CA TYR A 217 -6.94 -11.24 -3.68
C TYR A 217 -6.04 -10.04 -3.40
N THR A 218 -4.74 -10.27 -3.28
CA THR A 218 -3.74 -9.20 -3.17
C THR A 218 -2.47 -9.60 -3.91
N HIS A 219 -1.83 -8.61 -4.55
CA HIS A 219 -0.48 -8.76 -5.06
C HIS A 219 0.24 -7.42 -5.09
N SER A 220 1.54 -7.43 -4.73
CA SER A 220 2.45 -6.30 -4.87
C SER A 220 3.46 -6.57 -5.99
N TYR A 221 3.50 -5.68 -6.96
CA TYR A 221 4.43 -5.71 -8.09
C TYR A 221 5.62 -4.81 -7.77
N LEU A 222 6.63 -5.37 -7.09
CA LEU A 222 7.87 -4.67 -6.81
C LEU A 222 8.56 -4.27 -8.12
N HIS A 223 9.17 -3.08 -8.14
CA HIS A 223 9.78 -2.42 -9.30
C HIS A 223 8.81 -1.74 -10.26
N TYR A 224 7.52 -1.78 -9.98
CA TYR A 224 6.46 -1.22 -10.82
C TYR A 224 5.71 -0.06 -10.15
N GLY A 225 6.30 0.56 -9.13
CA GLY A 225 5.83 1.85 -8.60
C GLY A 225 6.27 3.03 -9.47
N ALA A 226 5.78 4.23 -9.19
CA ALA A 226 5.98 5.43 -10.01
C ALA A 226 7.46 5.75 -10.30
N PHE A 227 8.34 5.62 -9.30
CA PHE A 227 9.77 5.91 -9.45
C PHE A 227 10.54 4.69 -9.93
N ALA A 228 10.17 3.49 -9.50
CA ALA A 228 10.84 2.27 -9.91
C ALA A 228 10.57 1.94 -11.38
N SER A 229 9.36 2.19 -11.86
CA SER A 229 8.95 1.92 -13.24
C SER A 229 9.78 2.73 -14.23
N ARG A 230 10.09 4.00 -13.93
CA ARG A 230 11.01 4.81 -14.75
C ARG A 230 12.34 4.10 -14.97
N ALA A 231 12.92 3.50 -13.93
CA ALA A 231 14.15 2.73 -14.05
C ALA A 231 13.97 1.47 -14.92
N GLU A 232 12.87 0.73 -14.78
CA GLU A 232 12.61 -0.45 -15.62
C GLU A 232 12.36 -0.09 -17.09
N ILE A 233 11.68 1.03 -17.36
CA ILE A 233 11.44 1.55 -18.72
C ILE A 233 12.76 1.98 -19.37
N LEU A 234 13.61 2.72 -18.64
CA LEU A 234 14.93 3.14 -19.13
C LEU A 234 15.86 1.95 -19.39
N LYS A 235 15.74 0.83 -18.65
CA LYS A 235 16.45 -0.42 -18.97
C LYS A 235 15.89 -1.10 -20.23
N ALA A 236 14.61 -0.94 -20.50
CA ALA A 236 13.94 -1.59 -21.61
C ALA A 236 14.20 -0.93 -22.97
N LYS A 237 14.77 0.29 -22.98
CA LYS A 237 15.11 1.05 -24.20
C LYS A 237 15.85 0.19 -25.24
N THR A 238 15.47 0.35 -26.51
CA THR A 238 15.98 -0.47 -27.62
C THR A 238 17.18 0.17 -28.32
N GLY A 239 17.48 1.43 -28.03
CA GLY A 239 18.60 2.18 -28.58
C GLY A 239 19.35 2.97 -27.51
N GLN A 240 20.19 3.89 -27.98
CA GLN A 240 20.96 4.77 -27.11
C GLN A 240 20.07 5.74 -26.32
N PHE A 241 19.02 6.26 -26.96
CA PHE A 241 18.12 7.26 -26.40
C PHE A 241 16.82 6.63 -25.89
N SER A 242 16.17 7.30 -24.94
CA SER A 242 14.82 6.93 -24.52
C SER A 242 13.77 7.58 -25.41
N ASN A 243 12.76 6.81 -25.80
CA ASN A 243 11.59 7.33 -26.51
C ASN A 243 10.51 7.89 -25.57
N CYS A 244 10.71 7.80 -24.25
CA CYS A 244 9.76 8.24 -23.23
C CYS A 244 10.12 9.56 -22.56
N VAL A 245 11.37 10.04 -22.73
CA VAL A 245 11.86 11.26 -22.08
C VAL A 245 11.69 12.45 -23.01
N LEU A 246 11.22 13.58 -22.45
CA LEU A 246 10.90 14.77 -23.23
C LEU A 246 12.11 15.35 -23.97
N HIS A 247 11.83 15.98 -25.12
CA HIS A 247 12.84 16.64 -25.93
C HIS A 247 13.59 17.70 -25.12
N GLY A 248 14.91 17.77 -25.30
CA GLY A 248 15.79 18.69 -24.59
C GLY A 248 16.39 18.15 -23.30
N PHE A 249 15.93 17.00 -22.78
CA PHE A 249 16.56 16.38 -21.62
C PHE A 249 17.81 15.58 -21.99
N ASN A 250 18.90 15.82 -21.26
CA ASN A 250 20.11 15.02 -21.32
C ASN A 250 20.69 14.88 -19.91
N GLY A 251 20.66 13.65 -19.37
CA GLY A 251 21.09 13.39 -18.01
C GLY A 251 20.72 12.00 -17.53
N ASP A 252 20.92 11.77 -16.23
CA ASP A 252 20.68 10.49 -15.59
C ASP A 252 19.48 10.56 -14.64
N TYR A 253 18.69 9.49 -14.65
CA TYR A 253 17.73 9.19 -13.60
C TYR A 253 18.39 8.34 -12.51
N THR A 254 18.32 8.75 -11.25
CA THR A 254 18.88 7.98 -10.13
C THR A 254 17.78 7.33 -9.32
N TYR A 255 17.81 6.00 -9.21
CA TYR A 255 16.90 5.22 -8.37
C TYR A 255 17.67 4.18 -7.56
N ASN A 256 17.45 4.17 -6.23
CA ASN A 256 18.17 3.31 -5.27
C ASN A 256 19.71 3.33 -5.44
N GLY A 257 20.27 4.54 -5.62
CA GLY A 257 21.72 4.73 -5.75
C GLY A 257 22.31 4.29 -7.09
N LYS A 258 21.48 3.83 -8.03
CA LYS A 258 21.90 3.46 -9.39
C LYS A 258 21.44 4.52 -10.39
N GLN A 259 22.35 4.88 -11.29
CA GLN A 259 22.08 5.80 -12.40
C GLN A 259 21.59 5.04 -13.63
N TYR A 260 20.64 5.66 -14.34
CA TYR A 260 20.03 5.20 -15.57
C TYR A 260 20.07 6.34 -16.57
N ASP A 261 20.74 6.13 -17.70
CA ASP A 261 20.81 7.12 -18.77
C ASP A 261 19.41 7.41 -19.33
N ALA A 262 18.93 8.62 -19.07
CA ALA A 262 17.62 9.13 -19.41
C ALA A 262 17.69 10.14 -20.57
N THR A 263 18.73 10.10 -21.40
CA THR A 263 18.86 11.02 -22.53
C THR A 263 17.72 10.83 -23.54
N ALA A 264 17.04 11.92 -23.88
CA ALA A 264 15.96 11.93 -24.84
C ALA A 264 16.45 11.66 -26.27
N ALA A 265 15.58 11.09 -27.11
CA ALA A 265 15.86 10.96 -28.54
C ALA A 265 16.00 12.35 -29.19
N PRO A 266 16.80 12.51 -30.26
CA PRO A 266 16.95 13.78 -30.96
C PRO A 266 15.61 14.37 -31.43
N GLU A 267 14.68 13.51 -31.87
CA GLU A 267 13.32 13.89 -32.25
C GLU A 267 12.37 14.14 -31.07
N GLY A 268 12.81 13.91 -29.83
CA GLY A 268 11.98 13.94 -28.63
C GLY A 268 11.29 12.62 -28.32
N ALA A 269 10.40 12.65 -27.33
CA ALA A 269 9.61 11.48 -26.99
C ALA A 269 8.65 11.10 -28.13
N SER A 270 8.24 9.83 -28.16
CA SER A 270 7.25 9.31 -29.09
C SER A 270 6.33 8.39 -28.32
N TYR A 271 5.04 8.71 -28.28
CA TYR A 271 4.07 7.96 -27.50
C TYR A 271 4.07 6.45 -27.85
N ASP A 272 3.98 6.11 -29.14
CA ASP A 272 3.93 4.71 -29.57
C ASP A 272 5.21 3.94 -29.22
N LYS A 273 6.39 4.51 -29.52
CA LYS A 273 7.68 3.89 -29.18
C LYS A 273 7.89 3.81 -27.67
N CYS A 274 7.46 4.82 -26.91
CA CYS A 274 7.49 4.80 -25.46
C CYS A 274 6.60 3.68 -24.90
N ARG A 275 5.39 3.51 -25.45
CA ARG A 275 4.52 2.39 -25.08
C ARG A 275 5.15 1.04 -25.38
N GLU A 276 5.90 0.89 -26.46
CA GLU A 276 6.67 -0.34 -26.72
C GLU A 276 7.72 -0.62 -25.64
N GLU A 277 8.49 0.40 -25.23
CA GLU A 277 9.46 0.30 -24.13
C GLU A 277 8.76 -0.09 -22.81
N ILE A 278 7.61 0.53 -22.52
CA ILE A 278 6.82 0.23 -21.33
C ILE A 278 6.27 -1.21 -21.37
N ARG A 279 5.69 -1.65 -22.49
CA ARG A 279 5.15 -3.01 -22.64
C ARG A 279 6.24 -4.08 -22.46
N LYS A 280 7.47 -3.77 -22.89
CA LYS A 280 8.64 -4.61 -22.65
C LYS A 280 9.05 -4.60 -21.16
N ALA A 281 9.05 -3.44 -20.51
CA ALA A 281 9.35 -3.32 -19.07
C ALA A 281 8.32 -4.07 -18.19
N LEU A 282 7.04 -4.02 -18.55
CA LEU A 282 5.98 -4.82 -17.92
C LEU A 282 6.09 -6.31 -18.22
N ASN A 283 6.88 -6.71 -19.23
CA ASN A 283 7.04 -8.11 -19.63
C ASN A 283 5.67 -8.80 -19.85
N LEU A 284 4.81 -8.16 -20.66
CA LEU A 284 3.46 -8.63 -20.95
C LEU A 284 3.41 -10.01 -21.63
N ASN A 285 4.51 -10.43 -22.24
CA ASN A 285 4.63 -11.73 -22.92
C ASN A 285 5.14 -12.85 -22.02
N ALA A 286 5.30 -12.59 -20.71
CA ALA A 286 5.68 -13.62 -19.76
C ALA A 286 4.70 -14.81 -19.81
N PRO A 287 5.19 -16.06 -19.77
CA PRO A 287 4.33 -17.23 -19.71
C PRO A 287 3.34 -17.14 -18.54
N CYS A 288 2.07 -17.41 -18.82
CA CYS A 288 1.04 -17.49 -17.80
C CYS A 288 0.78 -18.95 -17.45
N GLU A 289 1.16 -19.36 -16.24
CA GLU A 289 0.96 -20.73 -15.73
C GLU A 289 -0.46 -20.94 -15.17
N THR A 290 -1.28 -19.89 -15.17
CA THR A 290 -2.66 -19.92 -14.68
C THR A 290 -3.65 -19.59 -15.79
N LYS A 291 -4.96 -19.61 -15.48
CA LYS A 291 -5.99 -19.32 -16.50
C LYS A 291 -5.87 -17.93 -17.10
N ASN A 292 -5.61 -16.93 -16.26
CA ASN A 292 -5.47 -15.52 -16.67
C ASN A 292 -4.40 -14.86 -15.79
N CYS A 293 -3.50 -14.14 -16.43
CA CYS A 293 -2.47 -13.36 -15.76
C CYS A 293 -2.61 -11.88 -16.11
N THR A 294 -2.00 -11.04 -15.27
CA THR A 294 -1.77 -9.63 -15.58
C THR A 294 -0.51 -9.52 -16.44
N PHE A 295 0.62 -9.16 -15.84
CA PHE A 295 1.92 -9.08 -16.45
C PHE A 295 2.93 -9.86 -15.61
N ASN A 296 4.12 -10.16 -16.14
CA ASN A 296 5.09 -11.06 -15.49
C ASN A 296 4.56 -12.47 -15.12
N GLY A 297 3.49 -12.93 -15.78
CA GLY A 297 2.90 -14.25 -15.47
C GLY A 297 2.19 -14.31 -14.11
N VAL A 298 1.91 -13.15 -13.50
CA VAL A 298 1.23 -13.06 -12.21
C VAL A 298 -0.25 -13.34 -12.39
N TRP A 299 -0.80 -14.24 -11.57
CA TRP A 299 -2.23 -14.56 -11.60
C TRP A 299 -3.08 -13.32 -11.31
N ASN A 300 -4.11 -13.08 -12.12
CA ASN A 300 -4.89 -11.86 -12.02
C ASN A 300 -5.99 -11.86 -10.93
N GLY A 301 -6.06 -12.90 -10.09
CA GLY A 301 -7.09 -13.06 -9.06
C GLY A 301 -8.45 -13.57 -9.57
N GLY A 302 -8.58 -13.86 -10.87
CA GLY A 302 -9.79 -14.38 -11.48
C GLY A 302 -10.87 -13.33 -11.80
N GLY A 303 -10.59 -12.04 -11.55
CA GLY A 303 -11.54 -10.93 -11.77
C GLY A 303 -12.87 -11.08 -11.03
N GLY A 304 -13.95 -10.62 -11.67
CA GLY A 304 -15.32 -10.72 -11.16
C GLY A 304 -15.80 -9.45 -10.46
N ALA A 305 -16.98 -9.54 -9.83
CA ALA A 305 -17.74 -8.36 -9.40
C ALA A 305 -17.01 -7.47 -8.38
N GLY A 306 -16.16 -8.03 -7.51
CA GLY A 306 -15.36 -7.24 -6.58
C GLY A 306 -14.31 -6.33 -7.26
N GLN A 307 -14.04 -6.54 -8.57
CA GLN A 307 -13.17 -5.72 -9.40
C GLN A 307 -13.93 -4.72 -10.30
N ASP A 308 -15.27 -4.72 -10.26
CA ASP A 308 -16.07 -3.90 -11.17
C ASP A 308 -15.95 -2.40 -10.84
N ASN A 309 -15.85 -2.04 -9.57
CA ASN A 309 -15.63 -0.66 -9.14
C ASN A 309 -14.17 -0.47 -8.75
N LEU A 310 -13.41 0.28 -9.55
CA LEU A 310 -11.98 0.44 -9.37
C LEU A 310 -11.63 1.83 -8.82
N TYR A 311 -10.86 1.82 -7.74
CA TYR A 311 -10.24 3.00 -7.15
C TYR A 311 -8.74 2.89 -7.35
N VAL A 312 -8.13 3.96 -7.85
CA VAL A 312 -6.68 4.05 -8.08
C VAL A 312 -6.13 5.17 -7.18
N ALA A 313 -5.10 4.87 -6.40
CA ALA A 313 -4.60 5.74 -5.34
C ALA A 313 -3.16 6.22 -5.59
N SER A 314 -2.68 7.09 -4.71
CA SER A 314 -1.31 7.63 -4.70
C SER A 314 -0.90 8.25 -6.04
N SER A 315 0.14 7.74 -6.71
CA SER A 315 0.67 8.34 -7.94
C SER A 315 -0.36 8.48 -9.06
N PHE A 316 -1.38 7.61 -9.11
CA PHE A 316 -2.49 7.80 -10.05
C PHE A 316 -3.28 9.08 -9.79
N TYR A 317 -3.52 9.42 -8.53
CA TYR A 317 -4.18 10.67 -8.17
C TYR A 317 -3.25 11.87 -8.39
N TYR A 318 -2.00 11.80 -7.91
CA TYR A 318 -1.06 12.93 -8.00
C TYR A 318 -0.84 13.34 -9.46
N VAL A 319 -0.50 12.40 -10.34
CA VAL A 319 -0.31 12.70 -11.77
C VAL A 319 -1.60 13.22 -12.39
N ALA A 320 -2.76 12.61 -12.08
CA ALA A 320 -4.04 13.07 -12.62
C ALA A 320 -4.38 14.51 -12.19
N ALA A 321 -4.06 14.89 -10.96
CA ALA A 321 -4.25 16.24 -10.45
C ALA A 321 -3.26 17.24 -11.09
N GLU A 322 -1.97 16.91 -11.14
CA GLU A 322 -0.91 17.77 -11.67
C GLU A 322 -1.06 18.08 -13.17
N VAL A 323 -1.61 17.13 -13.95
CA VAL A 323 -1.86 17.35 -15.38
C VAL A 323 -3.27 17.84 -15.69
N GLY A 324 -4.15 17.96 -14.68
CA GLY A 324 -5.52 18.45 -14.86
C GLY A 324 -6.52 17.44 -15.43
N ILE A 325 -6.30 16.13 -15.25
CA ILE A 325 -7.32 15.09 -15.50
C ILE A 325 -8.44 15.20 -14.46
N VAL A 326 -8.10 15.56 -13.22
CA VAL A 326 -9.06 15.85 -12.14
C VAL A 326 -8.71 17.18 -11.47
N ASP A 327 -9.69 17.76 -10.76
CA ASP A 327 -9.47 18.98 -9.96
C ASP A 327 -8.48 18.70 -8.83
N SER A 328 -7.35 19.42 -8.82
CA SER A 328 -6.29 19.28 -7.82
C SER A 328 -6.71 19.71 -6.40
N ASN A 329 -7.82 20.44 -6.27
CA ASN A 329 -8.39 20.77 -4.96
C ASN A 329 -9.39 19.72 -4.46
N ALA A 330 -9.82 18.81 -5.33
CA ALA A 330 -10.77 17.77 -4.98
C ALA A 330 -10.04 16.55 -4.40
N PRO A 331 -10.48 15.97 -3.28
CA PRO A 331 -9.82 14.83 -2.64
C PRO A 331 -9.94 13.53 -3.45
N SER A 332 -10.82 13.50 -4.44
CA SER A 332 -10.97 12.41 -5.40
C SER A 332 -11.67 12.91 -6.66
N GLY A 333 -11.57 12.16 -7.75
CA GLY A 333 -12.23 12.51 -9.01
C GLY A 333 -12.50 11.28 -9.88
N LYS A 334 -13.39 11.46 -10.87
CA LYS A 334 -13.68 10.44 -11.88
C LYS A 334 -12.76 10.61 -13.08
N ALA A 335 -12.20 9.51 -13.55
CA ALA A 335 -11.32 9.48 -14.72
C ALA A 335 -11.56 8.21 -15.54
N THR A 336 -10.85 8.09 -16.66
CA THR A 336 -10.76 6.85 -17.43
C THR A 336 -9.29 6.57 -17.77
N PRO A 337 -8.86 5.31 -17.93
CA PRO A 337 -7.51 5.03 -18.42
C PRO A 337 -7.21 5.76 -19.74
N ALA A 338 -8.18 5.87 -20.65
CA ALA A 338 -8.03 6.61 -21.90
C ALA A 338 -7.67 8.09 -21.69
N ALA A 339 -8.09 8.72 -20.60
CA ALA A 339 -7.68 10.09 -20.28
C ALA A 339 -6.16 10.18 -20.07
N PHE A 340 -5.57 9.26 -19.28
CA PHE A 340 -4.12 9.18 -19.11
C PHE A 340 -3.40 8.97 -20.45
N GLY A 341 -3.93 8.10 -21.31
CA GLY A 341 -3.38 7.88 -22.66
C GLY A 341 -3.43 9.13 -23.54
N ALA A 342 -4.54 9.87 -23.54
CA ALA A 342 -4.68 11.11 -24.31
C ALA A 342 -3.73 12.22 -23.82
N TYR A 343 -3.58 12.36 -22.50
CA TYR A 343 -2.60 13.29 -21.92
C TYR A 343 -1.17 12.86 -22.24
N ALA A 344 -0.86 11.56 -22.24
CA ALA A 344 0.43 11.04 -22.66
C ALA A 344 0.73 11.39 -24.12
N GLU A 345 -0.22 11.16 -25.04
CA GLU A 345 -0.07 11.51 -26.46
C GLU A 345 0.24 12.99 -26.69
N ASN A 346 -0.28 13.87 -25.85
CA ASN A 346 0.02 15.31 -25.91
C ASN A 346 1.37 15.61 -25.28
N ALA A 347 1.63 15.11 -24.07
CA ALA A 347 2.88 15.33 -23.34
C ALA A 347 4.11 14.85 -24.13
N CYS A 348 4.02 13.70 -24.79
CA CYS A 348 5.12 13.14 -25.56
C CYS A 348 5.52 13.96 -26.80
N LYS A 349 4.74 14.97 -27.20
CA LYS A 349 5.07 15.87 -28.32
C LYS A 349 5.85 17.11 -27.88
N LEU A 350 5.98 17.34 -26.58
CA LEU A 350 6.52 18.58 -26.02
C LEU A 350 8.02 18.48 -25.74
N SER A 351 8.70 19.62 -25.85
CA SER A 351 9.96 19.87 -25.15
C SER A 351 9.75 20.09 -23.65
N ILE A 352 10.83 20.07 -22.86
CA ILE A 352 10.77 20.40 -21.43
C ILE A 352 10.18 21.81 -21.23
N GLU A 353 10.62 22.78 -22.02
CA GLU A 353 10.18 24.17 -21.89
C GLU A 353 8.69 24.32 -22.17
N GLU A 354 8.17 23.63 -23.19
CA GLU A 354 6.75 23.60 -23.50
C GLU A 354 5.94 22.84 -22.46
N ALA A 355 6.45 21.70 -21.97
CA ALA A 355 5.81 20.93 -20.91
C ALA A 355 5.66 21.72 -19.62
N LYS A 356 6.65 22.55 -19.27
CA LYS A 356 6.59 23.43 -18.09
C LYS A 356 5.44 24.42 -18.15
N ILE A 357 5.10 24.88 -19.36
CA ILE A 357 3.98 25.79 -19.60
C ILE A 357 2.66 25.01 -19.62
N ALA A 358 2.63 23.84 -20.25
CA ALA A 358 1.43 23.01 -20.37
C ALA A 358 1.00 22.37 -19.05
N PHE A 359 1.96 22.03 -18.19
CA PHE A 359 1.74 21.33 -16.92
C PHE A 359 2.47 22.07 -15.78
N PRO A 360 2.00 23.28 -15.41
CA PRO A 360 2.70 24.15 -14.45
C PRO A 360 2.75 23.58 -13.02
N ASP A 361 1.86 22.64 -12.70
CA ASP A 361 1.78 22.01 -11.38
C ASP A 361 2.69 20.77 -11.26
N VAL A 362 3.24 20.27 -12.38
CA VAL A 362 4.21 19.16 -12.37
C VAL A 362 5.56 19.68 -11.87
N HIS A 363 6.13 19.00 -10.88
CA HIS A 363 7.42 19.39 -10.31
C HIS A 363 8.56 19.32 -11.34
N ASP A 364 9.48 20.29 -11.32
CA ASP A 364 10.58 20.42 -12.30
C ASP A 364 11.43 19.14 -12.45
N ALA A 365 11.61 18.39 -11.37
CA ALA A 365 12.38 17.13 -11.40
C ALA A 365 11.65 15.97 -12.10
N ASP A 366 10.32 16.03 -12.17
CA ASP A 366 9.46 15.00 -12.77
C ASP A 366 9.05 15.35 -14.20
N LEU A 367 9.13 16.63 -14.57
CA LEU A 367 8.77 17.14 -15.88
C LEU A 367 9.42 16.41 -17.06
N PRO A 368 10.72 16.03 -17.05
CA PRO A 368 11.30 15.25 -18.15
C PRO A 368 10.63 13.89 -18.39
N TYR A 369 9.94 13.35 -17.38
CA TYR A 369 9.36 12.01 -17.37
C TYR A 369 7.83 12.03 -17.52
N ILE A 370 7.18 13.19 -17.66
CA ILE A 370 5.71 13.26 -17.65
C ILE A 370 5.05 12.45 -18.79
N CYS A 371 5.67 12.42 -19.98
CA CYS A 371 5.27 11.52 -21.07
C CYS A 371 5.36 10.05 -20.65
N MET A 372 6.49 9.67 -20.04
CA MET A 372 6.75 8.31 -19.54
C MET A 372 5.70 7.89 -18.51
N ASP A 373 5.41 8.75 -17.52
CA ASP A 373 4.53 8.42 -16.41
C ASP A 373 3.08 8.27 -16.85
N LEU A 374 2.57 9.19 -17.67
CA LEU A 374 1.21 9.11 -18.21
C LEU A 374 1.04 7.88 -19.12
N ALA A 375 2.02 7.64 -20.01
CA ALA A 375 2.02 6.46 -20.87
C ALA A 375 2.13 5.17 -20.04
N TYR A 376 2.90 5.18 -18.96
CA TYR A 376 3.06 4.07 -18.03
C TYR A 376 1.77 3.74 -17.30
N GLN A 377 1.13 4.74 -16.68
CA GLN A 377 -0.12 4.56 -15.96
C GLN A 377 -1.25 4.05 -16.88
N TYR A 378 -1.36 4.60 -18.10
CA TYR A 378 -2.28 4.06 -19.11
C TYR A 378 -1.97 2.60 -19.45
N THR A 379 -0.70 2.29 -19.76
CA THR A 379 -0.28 0.95 -20.17
C THR A 379 -0.46 -0.09 -19.08
N LEU A 380 -0.14 0.27 -17.85
CA LEU A 380 -0.30 -0.59 -16.69
C LEU A 380 -1.77 -0.92 -16.45
N LEU A 381 -2.65 0.08 -16.45
CA LEU A 381 -4.08 -0.15 -16.25
C LEU A 381 -4.68 -0.98 -17.39
N VAL A 382 -4.40 -0.63 -18.64
CA VAL A 382 -5.05 -1.24 -19.80
C VAL A 382 -4.41 -2.57 -20.18
N ASP A 383 -3.12 -2.60 -20.44
CA ASP A 383 -2.45 -3.80 -20.92
C ASP A 383 -2.01 -4.72 -19.78
N GLY A 384 -1.59 -4.15 -18.65
CA GLY A 384 -1.15 -4.91 -17.49
C GLY A 384 -2.32 -5.51 -16.71
N PHE A 385 -3.28 -4.66 -16.30
CA PHE A 385 -4.42 -5.09 -15.47
C PHE A 385 -5.69 -5.41 -16.26
N GLY A 386 -5.71 -5.19 -17.58
CA GLY A 386 -6.87 -5.52 -18.42
C GLY A 386 -8.06 -4.59 -18.22
N VAL A 387 -7.85 -3.39 -17.67
CA VAL A 387 -8.91 -2.40 -17.47
C VAL A 387 -9.30 -1.82 -18.83
N LYS A 388 -10.60 -1.82 -19.17
CA LYS A 388 -11.04 -1.23 -20.44
C LYS A 388 -10.67 0.27 -20.48
N PRO A 389 -10.16 0.79 -21.60
CA PRO A 389 -9.77 2.20 -21.70
C PRO A 389 -10.89 3.19 -21.33
N THR A 390 -12.14 2.82 -21.59
CA THR A 390 -13.33 3.65 -21.34
C THR A 390 -13.99 3.39 -19.99
N LYS A 391 -13.47 2.46 -19.17
CA LYS A 391 -14.04 2.17 -17.86
C LYS A 391 -13.83 3.40 -16.96
N GLU A 392 -14.93 3.89 -16.39
CA GLU A 392 -14.84 4.91 -15.37
C GLU A 392 -14.15 4.32 -14.13
N ILE A 393 -13.12 5.03 -13.66
CA ILE A 393 -12.38 4.73 -12.44
C ILE A 393 -12.45 5.94 -11.51
N THR A 394 -12.18 5.72 -10.22
CA THR A 394 -12.06 6.81 -9.26
C THR A 394 -10.59 6.97 -8.89
N VAL A 395 -9.99 8.14 -9.20
CA VAL A 395 -8.68 8.51 -8.66
C VAL A 395 -8.89 9.12 -7.27
N VAL A 396 -8.16 8.66 -6.26
CA VAL A 396 -8.44 9.00 -4.86
C VAL A 396 -7.17 9.34 -4.08
N ASP A 397 -7.23 10.46 -3.35
CA ASP A 397 -6.32 10.81 -2.25
C ASP A 397 -7.04 10.59 -0.92
N LYS A 398 -8.24 11.17 -0.80
CA LYS A 398 -9.10 11.04 0.39
C LYS A 398 -10.54 10.72 0.05
N VAL A 399 -11.21 10.06 0.97
CA VAL A 399 -12.60 9.65 0.85
C VAL A 399 -13.45 10.46 1.82
N LYS A 400 -14.57 10.96 1.34
CA LYS A 400 -15.56 11.63 2.20
C LYS A 400 -16.22 10.59 3.11
N HIS A 401 -16.20 10.83 4.41
CA HIS A 401 -16.87 10.01 5.42
C HIS A 401 -17.58 10.91 6.44
N GLY A 402 -18.90 11.00 6.33
CA GLY A 402 -19.68 12.04 7.02
C GLY A 402 -19.25 13.43 6.56
N GLU A 403 -18.86 14.28 7.50
CA GLU A 403 -18.38 15.65 7.27
C GLU A 403 -16.86 15.71 7.01
N TYR A 404 -16.14 14.59 7.15
CA TYR A 404 -14.68 14.54 7.10
C TYR A 404 -14.16 13.96 5.77
N TYR A 405 -12.89 14.25 5.46
CA TYR A 405 -12.14 13.61 4.39
C TYR A 405 -10.97 12.83 4.96
N VAL A 406 -11.01 11.52 4.80
CA VAL A 406 -10.06 10.59 5.42
C VAL A 406 -9.17 9.98 4.34
N GLU A 407 -7.86 9.91 4.60
CA GLU A 407 -6.92 9.19 3.76
C GLU A 407 -7.27 7.70 3.80
N ALA A 408 -7.54 7.11 2.64
CA ALA A 408 -7.82 5.69 2.54
C ALA A 408 -6.50 4.90 2.56
N ALA A 409 -5.74 5.03 3.65
CA ALA A 409 -4.45 4.38 3.82
C ALA A 409 -4.52 3.20 4.79
N TRP A 410 -3.49 2.35 4.75
CA TRP A 410 -3.37 1.16 5.60
C TRP A 410 -3.52 1.41 7.12
N PRO A 411 -3.21 2.60 7.72
CA PRO A 411 -3.39 2.79 9.15
C PRO A 411 -4.85 2.65 9.61
N LEU A 412 -5.82 3.18 8.86
CA LEU A 412 -7.24 3.04 9.22
C LEU A 412 -7.68 1.58 9.13
N GLY A 413 -7.28 0.86 8.07
CA GLY A 413 -7.57 -0.56 7.92
C GLY A 413 -7.00 -1.39 9.07
N THR A 414 -5.76 -1.08 9.45
CA THR A 414 -5.07 -1.72 10.58
C THR A 414 -5.82 -1.50 11.88
N ALA A 415 -6.32 -0.28 12.10
CA ALA A 415 -7.12 0.05 13.27
C ALA A 415 -8.42 -0.77 13.29
N ILE A 416 -9.14 -0.82 12.16
CA ILE A 416 -10.38 -1.60 12.00
C ILE A 416 -10.14 -3.08 12.28
N GLU A 417 -9.11 -3.68 11.67
CA GLU A 417 -8.74 -5.08 11.87
C GLU A 417 -8.36 -5.35 13.34
N ALA A 418 -7.58 -4.45 13.96
CA ALA A 418 -7.16 -4.58 15.35
C ALA A 418 -8.31 -4.49 16.36
N VAL A 419 -9.34 -3.67 16.08
CA VAL A 419 -10.50 -3.54 16.96
C VAL A 419 -11.63 -4.52 16.60
N SER A 420 -11.63 -5.12 15.42
CA SER A 420 -12.67 -6.04 14.98
C SER A 420 -12.75 -7.29 15.87
N ALA A 421 -13.97 -7.82 16.04
CA ALA A 421 -14.18 -9.04 16.81
C ALA A 421 -13.53 -10.22 16.07
N LYS A 422 -12.66 -10.97 16.75
CA LYS A 422 -12.10 -12.21 16.19
C LYS A 422 -13.16 -13.31 16.24
N LYS A 423 -13.23 -14.13 15.20
CA LYS A 423 -14.15 -15.27 15.12
C LYS A 423 -13.95 -16.17 16.35
N PRO A 424 -15.02 -16.59 17.05
CA PRO A 424 -14.91 -17.55 18.15
C PRO A 424 -14.20 -18.81 17.68
N LEU A 425 -13.28 -19.33 18.48
CA LEU A 425 -12.46 -20.52 18.18
C LEU A 425 -13.26 -21.81 17.90
N GLN A 426 -14.59 -21.79 18.08
CA GLN A 426 -15.45 -22.96 17.86
C GLN A 426 -15.86 -23.16 16.38
N ASP A 427 -15.65 -22.15 15.51
CA ASP A 427 -16.03 -22.21 14.08
C ASP A 427 -14.83 -22.00 13.13
N ALA A 428 -13.60 -22.30 13.58
CA ALA A 428 -12.35 -22.11 12.84
C ALA A 428 -11.81 -23.41 12.24
#